data_AF-A0A099UH39-F1
#
_entry.id   AF-A0A099UH39-F1
#
_cell.length_a   1.000
_cell.length_b   1.000
_cell.length_c   1.000
_cell.angle_alpha   90.00
_cell.angle_beta   90.00
_cell.angle_gamma   90.00
#
_symmetry.space_group_name_H-M   'P 1'
#
loop_
_entity.id
_entity.type
_entity.pdbx_description
1 polymer ?
#
loop_
_entity_poly.entity_id
_entity_poly.type
_entity_poly.pdbx_seq_one_letter_code
_entity_poly.pdbx_strand_id
1 'polypeptide(L)'
;MSEKERELAIFHLCKSLVDLLGEEQAIADLTLLYKRHPEMFKNKDEVKEVIEKVVSEPEIIIKNPSPMSEKDYIAGKKLNDKKMGEVGVRQDENIVKIFHANEKNVKKLKQLDKKEVVYKQPMVGTPTSYTQAQSLDERLVDNNISSTATDIIPQSATSLENKTNLTKVSESALKRMQQKIDAVAQKGFKKDNNKDKGVER
;
A
#
# COMPACT_ATOMS: atom_id res chain seq x y z
N MET A 1 -23.39 -25.24 -6.91
CA MET A 1 -22.18 -25.13 -6.07
C MET A 1 -22.66 -25.04 -4.63
N SER A 2 -22.51 -26.11 -3.84
CA SER A 2 -22.86 -26.08 -2.41
C SER A 2 -22.06 -24.94 -1.74
N GLU A 3 -22.72 -24.15 -0.86
CA GLU A 3 -22.13 -23.16 0.05
C GLU A 3 -21.18 -23.83 1.07
N LYS A 4 -20.24 -24.63 0.60
CA LYS A 4 -19.13 -25.12 1.40
C LYS A 4 -18.33 -23.90 1.83
N GLU A 5 -18.59 -23.45 3.05
CA GLU A 5 -17.84 -22.51 3.90
C GLU A 5 -16.72 -21.78 3.13
N ARG A 6 -17.13 -20.72 2.42
CA ARG A 6 -16.17 -19.74 1.92
C ARG A 6 -15.63 -19.02 3.14
N GLU A 7 -14.32 -19.13 3.32
CA GLU A 7 -13.66 -18.49 4.43
C GLU A 7 -13.14 -17.15 3.93
N LEU A 8 -13.86 -16.09 4.29
CA LEU A 8 -13.52 -14.73 3.94
C LEU A 8 -12.66 -14.12 5.06
N ALA A 9 -11.59 -13.44 4.67
CA ALA A 9 -10.73 -12.70 5.58
C ALA A 9 -10.53 -11.26 5.09
N ILE A 10 -10.43 -10.34 6.03
CA ILE A 10 -10.17 -8.91 5.79
C ILE A 10 -8.72 -8.62 6.16
N PHE A 11 -8.03 -7.88 5.30
CA PHE A 11 -6.64 -7.49 5.46
C PHE A 11 -6.50 -5.98 5.42
N HIS A 12 -5.67 -5.43 6.30
CA HIS A 12 -5.31 -4.02 6.28
C HIS A 12 -4.16 -3.80 5.30
N LEU A 13 -4.33 -2.84 4.40
CA LEU A 13 -3.36 -2.52 3.37
C LEU A 13 -2.34 -1.51 3.89
N CYS A 14 -1.11 -1.61 3.38
CA CYS A 14 -0.11 -0.58 3.62
C CYS A 14 -0.47 0.73 2.91
N LYS A 15 0.10 1.84 3.39
CA LYS A 15 -0.15 3.17 2.80
C LYS A 15 0.03 3.20 1.28
N SER A 16 1.08 2.57 0.74
CA SER A 16 1.32 2.55 -0.71
C SER A 16 0.21 1.85 -1.50
N LEU A 17 -0.39 0.80 -0.94
CA LEU A 17 -1.54 0.13 -1.56
C LEU A 17 -2.81 0.96 -1.40
N VAL A 18 -3.02 1.61 -0.25
CA VAL A 18 -4.15 2.54 -0.03
C VAL A 18 -4.09 3.71 -1.01
N ASP A 19 -2.92 4.31 -1.22
CA ASP A 19 -2.74 5.44 -2.15
C ASP A 19 -3.07 5.04 -3.61
N LEU A 20 -2.85 3.78 -3.98
CA LEU A 20 -3.15 3.25 -5.31
C LEU A 20 -4.60 2.81 -5.49
N LEU A 21 -5.17 2.15 -4.48
CA LEU A 21 -6.50 1.53 -4.55
C LEU A 21 -7.60 2.46 -4.05
N GLY A 22 -7.31 3.33 -3.08
CA GLY A 22 -8.26 4.26 -2.45
C GLY A 22 -8.99 3.69 -1.23
N GLU A 23 -8.73 2.43 -0.85
CA GLU A 23 -9.36 1.76 0.29
C GLU A 23 -8.31 1.23 1.26
N GLU A 24 -8.62 1.23 2.56
CA GLU A 24 -7.70 0.77 3.62
C GLU A 24 -7.68 -0.75 3.80
N GLN A 25 -8.74 -1.43 3.33
CA GLN A 25 -8.96 -2.85 3.58
C GLN A 25 -9.20 -3.61 2.27
N ALA A 26 -8.74 -4.86 2.24
CA ALA A 26 -9.01 -5.79 1.16
C ALA A 26 -9.63 -7.08 1.68
N ILE A 27 -10.54 -7.65 0.90
CA ILE A 27 -11.21 -8.92 1.22
C ILE A 27 -10.57 -10.05 0.39
N ALA A 28 -10.32 -11.20 1.02
CA ALA A 28 -9.84 -12.40 0.34
C ALA A 28 -10.74 -13.61 0.64
N ASP A 29 -11.00 -14.42 -0.38
CA ASP A 29 -11.57 -15.76 -0.22
C ASP A 29 -10.43 -16.77 -0.06
N LEU A 30 -10.11 -17.11 1.19
CA LEU A 30 -9.00 -18.01 1.52
C LEU A 30 -9.24 -19.41 0.98
N THR A 31 -10.50 -19.86 0.96
CA THR A 31 -10.88 -21.16 0.38
C THR A 31 -10.57 -21.19 -1.12
N LEU A 32 -10.87 -20.12 -1.86
CA LEU A 32 -10.59 -20.02 -3.28
C LEU A 32 -9.09 -19.89 -3.57
N LEU A 33 -8.38 -19.07 -2.81
CA LEU A 33 -6.94 -18.85 -2.99
C LEU A 33 -6.15 -20.14 -2.72
N TYR A 34 -6.47 -20.85 -1.64
CA TYR A 34 -5.88 -22.16 -1.34
C TYR A 34 -6.14 -23.18 -2.46
N LYS A 35 -7.38 -23.25 -2.98
CA LYS A 35 -7.75 -24.18 -4.07
C LYS A 35 -7.03 -23.91 -5.40
N ARG A 36 -6.55 -22.69 -5.63
CA ARG A 36 -5.79 -22.35 -6.84
C ARG A 36 -4.36 -22.88 -6.80
N HIS A 37 -3.77 -22.97 -5.61
CA HIS A 37 -2.40 -23.41 -5.38
C HIS A 37 -2.29 -24.34 -4.17
N PRO A 38 -2.99 -25.48 -4.14
CA PRO A 38 -2.96 -26.40 -3.01
C PRO A 38 -1.58 -27.04 -2.82
N GLU A 39 -0.74 -27.05 -3.85
CA GLU A 39 0.64 -27.53 -3.76
C GLU A 39 1.56 -26.57 -3.00
N MET A 40 1.17 -25.30 -2.89
CA MET A 40 2.04 -24.23 -2.37
C MET A 40 1.84 -23.95 -0.89
N PHE A 41 0.67 -24.29 -0.36
CA PHE A 41 0.28 -24.01 1.02
C PHE A 41 -0.16 -25.30 1.69
N LYS A 42 0.16 -25.49 2.97
CA LYS A 42 -0.33 -26.65 3.74
C LYS A 42 -1.79 -26.51 4.13
N ASN A 43 -2.23 -25.27 4.37
CA ASN A 43 -3.57 -24.93 4.80
C ASN A 43 -3.90 -23.48 4.42
N LYS A 44 -5.12 -23.05 4.75
CA LYS A 44 -5.57 -21.66 4.50
C LYS A 44 -4.90 -20.64 5.42
N ASP A 45 -4.42 -21.05 6.59
CA ASP A 45 -3.70 -20.16 7.51
C ASP A 45 -2.38 -19.68 6.90
N GLU A 46 -1.64 -20.56 6.20
CA GLU A 46 -0.43 -20.17 5.47
C GLU A 46 -0.75 -19.16 4.34
N VAL A 47 -1.90 -19.31 3.66
CA VAL A 47 -2.36 -18.33 2.67
C VAL A 47 -2.59 -16.97 3.34
N LYS A 48 -3.28 -16.96 4.47
CA LYS A 48 -3.54 -15.74 5.25
C LYS A 48 -2.24 -15.07 5.68
N GLU A 49 -1.29 -15.84 6.22
CA GLU A 49 0.00 -15.33 6.69
C GLU A 49 0.82 -14.71 5.54
N VAL A 50 0.85 -15.35 4.37
CA VAL A 50 1.55 -14.80 3.18
C VAL A 50 0.89 -13.51 2.71
N ILE A 51 -0.43 -13.48 2.64
CA ILE A 51 -1.16 -12.26 2.28
C ILE A 51 -0.82 -11.14 3.25
N GLU A 52 -0.98 -11.39 4.55
CA GLU A 52 -0.78 -10.39 5.60
C GLU A 52 0.64 -9.81 5.56
N LYS A 53 1.67 -10.66 5.41
CA LYS A 53 3.06 -10.21 5.27
C LYS A 53 3.29 -9.33 4.06
N VAL A 54 2.69 -9.68 2.91
CA VAL A 54 2.91 -8.97 1.64
C VAL A 54 2.15 -7.66 1.58
N VAL A 55 0.88 -7.62 1.99
CA VAL A 55 0.04 -6.42 1.86
C VAL A 55 0.32 -5.37 2.93
N SER A 56 0.85 -5.77 4.09
CA SER A 56 1.21 -4.84 5.17
C SER A 56 2.50 -4.06 4.89
N GLU A 57 3.46 -4.67 4.20
CA GLU A 57 4.73 -4.04 3.86
C GLU A 57 5.34 -4.74 2.63
N PRO A 58 4.85 -4.44 1.42
CA PRO A 58 5.40 -4.99 0.19
C PRO A 58 6.77 -4.37 -0.11
N GLU A 59 7.66 -5.14 -0.72
CA GLU A 59 8.94 -4.61 -1.23
C GLU A 59 8.78 -3.98 -2.60
N ILE A 60 7.84 -4.49 -3.41
CA ILE A 60 7.58 -3.99 -4.74
C ILE A 60 6.09 -4.11 -5.07
N ILE A 61 5.56 -3.11 -5.76
CA ILE A 61 4.22 -3.16 -6.35
C ILE A 61 4.37 -2.80 -7.82
N ILE A 62 3.76 -3.61 -8.68
CA ILE A 62 3.75 -3.42 -10.12
C ILE A 62 2.30 -3.34 -10.61
N LYS A 63 2.09 -2.71 -11.78
CA LYS A 63 0.84 -2.92 -12.50
C LYS A 63 0.73 -4.37 -12.96
N ASN A 64 -0.46 -4.94 -12.87
CA ASN A 64 -0.72 -6.26 -13.39
C ASN A 64 -0.54 -6.25 -14.93
N PRO A 65 0.34 -7.10 -15.52
CA PRO A 65 0.53 -7.14 -16.98
C PRO A 65 -0.70 -7.54 -17.78
N SER A 66 -1.67 -8.20 -17.14
CA SER A 66 -2.94 -8.57 -17.74
C SER A 66 -4.08 -8.09 -16.83
N PRO A 67 -4.31 -6.77 -16.78
CA PRO A 67 -5.26 -6.18 -15.86
C PRO A 67 -6.69 -6.48 -16.30
N MET A 68 -7.61 -6.64 -15.34
CA MET A 68 -9.05 -6.66 -15.64
C MET A 68 -9.77 -5.40 -15.13
N SER A 69 -9.05 -4.48 -14.49
CA SER A 69 -9.52 -3.13 -14.16
C SER A 69 -8.34 -2.16 -14.13
N GLU A 70 -8.59 -0.86 -14.10
CA GLU A 70 -7.53 0.17 -14.07
C GLU A 70 -6.64 0.06 -12.82
N LYS A 71 -7.24 -0.36 -11.70
CA LYS A 71 -6.58 -0.52 -10.40
C LYS A 71 -6.37 -2.00 -10.10
N ASP A 72 -5.44 -2.59 -10.84
CA ASP A 72 -5.07 -4.00 -10.75
C ASP A 72 -3.55 -4.12 -10.62
N TYR A 73 -3.11 -4.59 -9.45
CA TYR A 73 -1.71 -4.56 -9.05
C TYR A 73 -1.24 -5.91 -8.52
N ILE A 74 0.07 -6.13 -8.61
CA ILE A 74 0.74 -7.27 -7.99
C ILE A 74 1.76 -6.75 -6.99
N ALA A 75 1.58 -7.13 -5.73
CA ALA A 75 2.51 -6.86 -4.64
C ALA A 75 3.44 -8.06 -4.44
N GLY A 76 4.72 -7.78 -4.22
CA GLY A 76 5.75 -8.77 -3.98
C GLY A 76 6.55 -8.44 -2.72
N LYS A 77 6.88 -9.47 -1.93
CA LYS A 77 7.75 -9.36 -0.75
C LYS A 77 8.64 -10.58 -0.60
N LYS A 78 9.89 -10.42 -0.19
CA LYS A 78 10.73 -11.55 0.25
C LYS A 78 10.18 -12.11 1.55
N LEU A 79 9.96 -13.42 1.60
CA LEU A 79 9.54 -14.12 2.83
C LEU A 79 10.75 -14.68 3.57
N ASN A 80 11.74 -15.18 2.82
CA ASN A 80 13.02 -15.66 3.32
C ASN A 80 14.06 -15.69 2.18
N ASP A 81 15.26 -16.21 2.43
CA ASP A 81 16.35 -16.24 1.44
C ASP A 81 16.07 -17.10 0.20
N LYS A 82 15.03 -17.94 0.22
CA LYS A 82 14.67 -18.83 -0.89
C LYS A 82 13.33 -18.47 -1.52
N LYS A 83 12.42 -17.84 -0.77
CA LYS A 83 11.01 -17.65 -1.14
C LYS A 83 10.58 -16.18 -1.07
N MET A 84 9.64 -15.82 -1.92
CA MET A 84 8.91 -14.56 -1.92
C MET A 84 7.41 -14.83 -1.98
N GLY A 85 6.60 -13.92 -1.44
CA GLY A 85 5.15 -13.92 -1.57
C GLY A 85 4.74 -12.98 -2.69
N GLU A 86 3.86 -13.44 -3.58
CA GLU A 86 3.25 -12.66 -4.65
C GLU A 86 1.73 -12.60 -4.40
N VAL A 87 1.18 -11.40 -4.29
CA VAL A 87 -0.24 -11.16 -4.02
C VAL A 87 -0.82 -10.23 -5.07
N GLY A 88 -1.91 -10.67 -5.71
CA GLY A 88 -2.66 -9.85 -6.67
C GLY A 88 -3.81 -9.15 -5.97
N VAL A 89 -3.85 -7.82 -6.08
CA VAL A 89 -4.85 -6.96 -5.44
C VAL A 89 -5.53 -6.12 -6.51
N ARG A 90 -6.85 -6.09 -6.50
CA ARG A 90 -7.66 -5.38 -7.49
C ARG A 90 -8.79 -4.61 -6.83
N GLN A 91 -9.06 -3.40 -7.28
CA GLN A 91 -10.33 -2.74 -7.01
C GLN A 91 -11.41 -3.24 -8.00
N ASP A 92 -12.50 -3.75 -7.44
CA ASP A 92 -13.71 -4.14 -8.16
C ASP A 92 -14.87 -3.31 -7.61
N GLU A 93 -15.38 -2.39 -8.43
CA GLU A 93 -16.33 -1.35 -8.00
C GLU A 93 -15.77 -0.56 -6.80
N ASN A 94 -16.35 -0.74 -5.62
CA ASN A 94 -15.95 -0.08 -4.37
C ASN A 94 -15.35 -1.05 -3.34
N ILE A 95 -14.94 -2.25 -3.78
CA ILE A 95 -14.36 -3.27 -2.90
C ILE A 95 -12.99 -3.65 -3.45
N VAL A 96 -11.97 -3.56 -2.60
CA VAL A 96 -10.67 -4.13 -2.92
C VAL A 96 -10.69 -5.63 -2.59
N LYS A 97 -10.35 -6.44 -3.59
CA LYS A 97 -10.27 -7.89 -3.47
C LYS A 97 -8.86 -8.41 -3.72
N ILE A 98 -8.50 -9.43 -2.97
CA ILE A 98 -7.29 -10.21 -3.19
C ILE A 98 -7.65 -11.41 -4.05
N PHE A 99 -7.16 -11.43 -5.28
CA PHE A 99 -7.52 -12.45 -6.27
C PHE A 99 -6.39 -13.45 -6.53
N HIS A 100 -5.17 -13.18 -6.06
CA HIS A 100 -4.04 -14.07 -6.20
C HIS A 100 -3.18 -14.04 -4.94
N ALA A 101 -2.71 -15.20 -4.50
CA ALA A 101 -1.72 -15.35 -3.45
C ALA A 101 -0.87 -16.58 -3.78
N ASN A 102 0.45 -16.43 -3.82
CA ASN A 102 1.37 -17.51 -4.15
C ASN A 102 2.73 -17.31 -3.50
N GLU A 103 3.42 -18.41 -3.19
CA GLU A 103 4.84 -18.38 -2.85
C GLU A 103 5.70 -18.76 -4.05
N LYS A 104 6.67 -17.92 -4.39
CA LYS A 104 7.60 -18.16 -5.49
C LYS A 104 9.03 -18.18 -5.00
N ASN A 105 9.95 -18.64 -5.85
CA ASN A 105 11.37 -18.52 -5.55
C ASN A 105 11.76 -17.03 -5.47
N VAL A 106 12.59 -16.62 -4.51
CA VAL A 106 13.01 -15.23 -4.29
C VAL A 106 13.58 -14.55 -5.55
N LYS A 107 14.16 -15.32 -6.48
CA LYS A 107 14.65 -14.80 -7.77
C LYS A 107 13.55 -14.16 -8.62
N LYS A 108 12.28 -14.55 -8.41
CA LYS A 108 11.11 -13.96 -9.08
C LYS A 108 10.85 -12.51 -8.66
N LEU A 109 11.30 -12.09 -7.48
CA LEU A 109 11.17 -10.70 -7.04
C LEU A 109 11.93 -9.74 -7.96
N LYS A 110 13.14 -10.12 -8.38
CA LYS A 110 13.93 -9.38 -9.39
C LYS A 110 13.27 -9.36 -10.78
N GLN A 111 12.35 -10.28 -11.06
CA GLN A 111 11.59 -10.26 -12.33
C GLN A 111 10.41 -9.28 -12.26
N LEU A 112 9.84 -9.05 -11.08
CA LEU A 112 8.84 -7.98 -10.87
C LEU A 112 9.48 -6.61 -11.10
N ASP A 113 10.73 -6.43 -10.68
CA ASP A 113 11.49 -5.19 -10.87
C ASP A 113 11.77 -4.82 -12.34
N LYS A 114 11.54 -5.74 -13.27
CA LYS A 114 11.67 -5.50 -14.72
C LYS A 114 10.35 -5.10 -15.38
N LYS A 115 9.25 -5.06 -14.64
CA LYS A 115 7.92 -4.69 -15.13
C LYS A 115 7.64 -3.22 -14.82
N GLU A 116 6.44 -2.75 -15.11
CA GLU A 116 6.00 -1.40 -14.74
C GLU A 116 5.82 -1.30 -13.22
N VAL A 117 6.89 -0.87 -12.54
CA VAL A 117 6.95 -0.68 -11.09
C VAL A 117 6.28 0.64 -10.72
N VAL A 118 5.26 0.56 -9.86
CA VAL A 118 4.56 1.74 -9.31
C VAL A 118 4.99 2.07 -7.90
N TYR A 119 5.54 1.10 -7.17
CA TYR A 119 6.16 1.33 -5.88
C TYR A 119 7.30 0.33 -5.65
N LYS A 120 8.37 0.80 -5.01
CA LYS A 120 9.48 -0.03 -4.56
C LYS A 120 9.98 0.48 -3.23
N GLN A 121 10.09 -0.41 -2.25
CA GLN A 121 10.66 -0.07 -0.96
C GLN A 121 12.14 0.27 -1.15
N PRO A 122 12.62 1.44 -0.66
CA PRO A 122 14.02 1.80 -0.76
C PRO A 122 14.85 0.80 0.05
N MET A 123 15.82 0.14 -0.60
CA MET A 123 16.80 -0.69 0.12
C MET A 123 17.74 0.23 0.89
N VAL A 124 17.77 0.07 2.22
CA VAL A 124 18.72 0.77 3.09
C VAL A 124 20.14 0.39 2.66
N GLY A 125 20.90 1.35 2.12
CA GLY A 125 22.32 1.19 1.76
C GLY A 125 22.64 1.09 0.26
N THR A 126 21.65 1.16 -0.64
CA THR A 126 21.91 1.17 -2.10
C THR A 126 21.49 2.52 -2.69
N PRO A 127 22.38 3.29 -3.35
CA PRO A 127 21.98 4.54 -3.99
C PRO A 127 20.97 4.25 -5.10
N THR A 128 19.74 4.73 -4.93
CA THR A 128 18.67 4.67 -5.93
C THR A 128 19.01 5.58 -7.09
N SER A 129 19.50 5.03 -8.20
CA SER A 129 19.58 5.72 -9.49
C SER A 129 18.17 5.79 -10.12
N TYR A 130 17.34 6.72 -9.64
CA TYR A 130 16.13 7.11 -10.38
C TYR A 130 16.32 8.53 -10.90
N THR A 131 16.93 8.63 -12.07
CA THR A 131 16.78 9.78 -12.96
C THR A 131 16.59 9.21 -14.35
N GLN A 132 15.32 9.03 -14.73
CA GLN A 132 14.96 8.83 -16.12
C GLN A 132 15.22 10.17 -16.81
N ALA A 133 16.44 10.35 -17.31
CA ALA A 133 16.77 11.46 -18.19
C ALA A 133 15.93 11.30 -19.46
N GLN A 134 14.89 12.12 -19.59
CA GLN A 134 14.33 12.41 -20.90
C GLN A 134 15.34 13.30 -21.63
N SER A 135 16.29 12.68 -22.31
CA SER A 135 17.03 13.33 -23.39
C SER A 135 16.09 13.50 -24.57
N LEU A 136 15.91 14.72 -25.05
CA LEU A 136 15.91 15.14 -26.46
C LEU A 136 15.44 16.60 -26.57
N ASP A 137 16.37 17.55 -26.40
CA ASP A 137 16.46 18.73 -27.27
C ASP A 137 17.90 19.28 -27.22
N GLU A 138 18.73 18.76 -28.14
CA GLU A 138 20.01 19.37 -28.50
C GLU A 138 19.73 20.67 -29.24
N ARG A 139 19.80 21.81 -28.54
CA ARG A 139 20.11 23.13 -29.14
C ARG A 139 20.14 24.23 -28.09
N LEU A 140 21.26 24.41 -27.40
CA LEU A 140 21.68 25.75 -26.99
C LEU A 140 23.21 25.89 -26.93
N VAL A 141 23.73 26.38 -28.05
CA VAL A 141 24.71 27.47 -28.21
C VAL A 141 26.04 27.35 -27.43
N ASP A 142 27.10 27.12 -28.20
CA ASP A 142 28.49 27.43 -27.92
C ASP A 142 28.65 28.80 -27.25
N ASN A 143 29.40 28.87 -26.14
CA ASN A 143 30.27 30.01 -25.86
C ASN A 143 31.39 29.62 -24.87
N ASN A 144 32.60 29.61 -25.43
CA ASN A 144 33.90 29.60 -24.77
C ASN A 144 34.00 30.60 -23.61
N ILE A 145 34.51 30.20 -22.44
CA ILE A 145 35.66 30.86 -21.78
C ILE A 145 36.26 29.99 -20.66
N SER A 146 37.54 30.25 -20.42
CA SER A 146 38.60 29.38 -19.91
C SER A 146 38.98 29.67 -18.44
N SER A 147 39.35 28.60 -17.73
CA SER A 147 40.45 28.43 -16.76
C SER A 147 40.58 29.22 -15.43
N THR A 148 41.10 28.45 -14.46
CA THR A 148 41.95 28.76 -13.29
C THR A 148 41.38 29.21 -11.93
N ALA A 149 41.98 28.53 -10.93
CA ALA A 149 42.29 28.94 -9.54
C ALA A 149 41.28 28.57 -8.43
N THR A 150 41.73 27.61 -7.60
CA THR A 150 41.71 27.57 -6.12
C THR A 150 40.62 28.38 -5.41
N ASP A 151 39.76 27.79 -4.58
CA ASP A 151 40.14 27.49 -3.20
C ASP A 151 39.39 26.31 -2.56
N ILE A 152 40.16 25.51 -1.83
CA ILE A 152 39.72 24.48 -0.90
C ILE A 152 39.49 25.15 0.46
N ILE A 153 38.30 25.01 1.06
CA ILE A 153 38.13 25.16 2.53
C ILE A 153 37.21 24.04 3.06
N PRO A 154 37.59 23.36 4.18
CA PRO A 154 36.89 22.19 4.72
C PRO A 154 35.95 22.48 5.92
N GLN A 155 35.06 21.51 6.16
CA GLN A 155 34.42 21.05 7.41
C GLN A 155 33.76 22.03 8.41
N SER A 156 32.51 21.72 8.78
CA SER A 156 32.13 21.61 10.20
C SER A 156 30.90 20.73 10.40
N ALA A 157 31.02 19.73 11.27
CA ALA A 157 29.92 18.94 11.83
C ALA A 157 29.30 19.67 13.04
N THR A 158 27.99 19.53 13.25
CA THR A 158 27.27 19.64 14.54
C THR A 158 25.79 19.27 14.30
N SER A 159 25.34 18.07 14.69
CA SER A 159 24.69 17.70 15.96
C SER A 159 23.28 18.27 16.20
N LEU A 160 22.29 17.40 15.96
CA LEU A 160 21.12 17.10 16.81
C LEU A 160 20.53 18.21 17.68
N GLU A 161 19.40 18.80 17.25
CA GLU A 161 18.26 19.18 18.12
C GLU A 161 16.99 19.29 17.26
N ASN A 162 16.02 18.38 17.42
CA ASN A 162 14.62 18.58 17.00
C ASN A 162 13.73 17.49 17.62
N LYS A 163 13.55 17.54 18.95
CA LYS A 163 12.69 16.59 19.69
C LYS A 163 11.49 17.24 20.40
N THR A 164 11.26 18.53 20.24
CA THR A 164 10.25 19.28 21.01
C THR A 164 8.99 19.68 20.24
N ASN A 165 8.89 19.39 18.93
CA ASN A 165 7.71 19.75 18.12
C ASN A 165 6.72 18.60 17.85
N LEU A 166 7.02 17.37 18.29
CA LEU A 166 6.14 16.21 18.03
C LEU A 166 4.96 16.08 19.03
N THR A 167 5.05 16.69 20.22
CA THR A 167 4.06 16.50 21.29
C THR A 167 2.87 17.47 21.21
N LYS A 168 3.03 18.67 20.64
CA LYS A 168 1.93 19.66 20.55
C LYS A 168 0.92 19.33 19.44
N VAL A 169 1.36 18.64 18.39
CA VAL A 169 0.52 18.28 17.23
C VAL A 169 -0.41 17.10 17.57
N SER A 170 0.03 16.17 18.43
CA SER A 170 -0.78 15.03 18.84
C SER A 170 -1.90 15.42 19.81
N GLU A 171 -1.65 16.29 20.79
CA GLU A 171 -2.67 16.74 21.75
C GLU A 171 -3.80 17.54 21.09
N SER A 172 -3.46 18.39 20.12
CA SER A 172 -4.46 19.18 19.38
C SER A 172 -5.36 18.31 18.49
N ALA A 173 -4.82 17.24 17.89
CA ALA A 173 -5.59 16.26 17.13
C ALA A 173 -6.55 15.45 18.03
N LEU A 174 -6.07 15.00 19.20
CA LEU A 174 -6.89 14.26 20.17
C LEU A 174 -8.03 15.12 20.73
N LYS A 175 -7.74 16.39 21.06
CA LYS A 175 -8.77 17.34 21.54
C LYS A 175 -9.85 17.62 20.48
N ARG A 176 -9.48 17.63 19.19
CA ARG A 176 -10.41 17.82 18.07
C ARG A 176 -11.28 16.59 17.80
N MET A 177 -10.78 15.38 18.06
CA MET A 177 -11.60 14.15 18.00
C MET A 177 -12.60 14.09 19.15
N GLN A 178 -12.18 14.42 20.37
CA GLN A 178 -13.07 14.40 21.53
C GLN A 178 -14.26 15.37 21.36
N GLN A 179 -14.02 16.59 20.85
CA GLN A 179 -15.09 17.56 20.58
C GLN A 179 -16.11 17.08 19.53
N LYS A 180 -15.70 16.25 18.57
CA LYS A 180 -16.62 15.68 17.57
C LYS A 180 -17.51 14.59 18.17
N ILE A 181 -16.97 13.79 19.09
CA ILE A 181 -17.72 12.74 19.79
C ILE A 181 -18.82 13.38 20.67
N ASP A 182 -18.47 14.44 21.41
CA ASP A 182 -19.42 15.13 22.28
C ASP A 182 -20.53 15.85 21.48
N ALA A 183 -20.21 16.38 20.30
CA ALA A 183 -21.19 17.01 19.40
C ALA A 183 -22.17 16.02 18.75
N VAL A 184 -21.75 14.77 18.51
CA VAL A 184 -22.62 13.71 17.98
C VAL A 184 -23.56 13.19 19.07
N ALA A 185 -23.09 13.07 20.31
CA ALA A 185 -23.92 12.63 21.44
C ALA A 185 -25.10 13.57 21.73
N GLN A 186 -24.95 14.88 21.49
CA GLN A 186 -26.03 15.86 21.70
C GLN A 186 -27.07 15.89 20.56
N LYS A 187 -26.77 15.34 19.37
CA LYS A 187 -27.71 15.29 18.24
C LYS A 187 -28.65 14.08 18.23
N GLY A 188 -28.45 13.11 19.14
CA GLY A 188 -29.18 11.84 19.16
C GLY A 188 -30.50 11.81 19.95
N PHE A 189 -30.92 12.90 20.60
CA PHE A 189 -32.17 12.94 21.37
C PHE A 189 -33.10 14.08 20.93
N LYS A 190 -33.72 13.92 19.75
CA LYS A 190 -35.06 14.48 19.51
C LYS A 190 -36.01 13.31 19.27
N LYS A 191 -36.75 12.98 20.32
CA LYS A 191 -37.81 11.99 20.34
C LYS A 191 -39.05 12.64 19.74
N ASP A 192 -39.29 12.41 18.46
CA ASP A 192 -40.53 12.83 17.80
C ASP A 192 -41.66 11.89 18.22
N ASN A 193 -42.33 12.25 19.32
CA ASN A 193 -43.59 11.66 19.74
C ASN A 193 -44.75 12.52 19.21
N ASN A 194 -45.40 12.07 18.12
CA ASN A 194 -46.79 12.38 17.73
C ASN A 194 -47.05 11.72 16.36
N LYS A 195 -48.20 11.18 15.97
CA LYS A 195 -49.47 10.80 16.60
C LYS A 195 -50.26 10.12 15.46
N ASP A 196 -50.85 8.95 15.73
CA ASP A 196 -52.18 8.47 15.30
C ASP A 196 -52.79 8.99 13.97
N LYS A 197 -53.11 8.07 13.04
CA LYS A 197 -54.49 7.62 12.74
C LYS A 197 -54.54 6.71 11.51
N GLY A 198 -55.25 5.58 11.67
CA GLY A 198 -55.29 4.47 10.73
C GLY A 198 -56.17 4.68 9.50
N VAL A 199 -56.17 3.64 8.65
CA VAL A 199 -57.20 3.37 7.66
C VAL A 199 -57.32 1.86 7.53
N GLU A 200 -58.47 1.35 7.95
CA GLU A 200 -58.98 0.01 7.67
C GLU A 200 -59.91 0.14 6.45
N ARG A 201 -59.74 -0.76 5.46
CA ARG A 201 -60.76 -1.15 4.48
C ARG A 201 -60.52 -2.59 4.08
#